data_AF-A0A1E1M4C8-F1
#
_entry.id   AF-A0A1E1M4C8-F1
#
_cell.length_a   1.000
_cell.length_b   1.000
_cell.length_c   1.000
_cell.angle_alpha   90.00
_cell.angle_beta   90.00
_cell.angle_gamma   90.00
#
_symmetry.space_group_name_H-M   'P 1'
#
loop_
_entity.id
_entity.type
_entity.pdbx_description
1 polymer ?
#
loop_
_entity_poly.entity_id
_entity_poly.type
_entity_poly.pdbx_seq_one_letter_code
_entity_poly.pdbx_strand_id
1 'polypeptide(L)'
;MAIPQMPIILLLTPIFFVTFSPSVLPLPILRIVPLLSSTVSLIWAYDEYAFLTAWLLLPRTQHTQIQQLLPLWFAKWGPLGTKVLFSSFPLSVGAGVANIISVSRTSGLGWEFFAYGLGTFFTLMHFIYGPKAMGLLKGIRTETKDGGDPLGQLEMWMRMHLQRCWVADGPATVAFGVAVILGMEG
;
A
#
# COMPACT_ATOMS: atom_id res chain seq x y z
N MET A 1 -18.99 3.60 -15.53
CA MET A 1 -18.95 3.95 -14.09
C MET A 1 -17.64 4.68 -13.83
N ALA A 2 -17.69 5.87 -13.24
CA ALA A 2 -16.56 6.80 -13.16
C ALA A 2 -15.32 6.18 -12.50
N ILE A 3 -14.14 6.50 -13.03
CA ILE A 3 -12.87 6.34 -12.31
C ILE A 3 -13.08 7.03 -10.96
N PRO A 4 -12.91 6.36 -9.81
CA PRO A 4 -13.06 7.04 -8.54
C PRO A 4 -12.04 8.17 -8.55
N GLN A 5 -12.53 9.42 -8.53
CA GLN A 5 -11.66 10.58 -8.42
C GLN A 5 -10.78 10.31 -7.21
N MET A 6 -9.45 10.37 -7.40
CA MET A 6 -8.52 10.22 -6.28
C MET A 6 -9.01 11.14 -5.17
N PRO A 7 -9.46 10.60 -4.02
CA PRO A 7 -10.09 11.45 -3.02
C PRO A 7 -9.06 12.49 -2.62
N ILE A 8 -9.44 13.77 -2.66
CA ILE A 8 -8.61 14.93 -2.29
C ILE A 8 -7.86 14.70 -0.96
N ILE A 9 -8.41 13.86 -0.08
CA ILE A 9 -7.82 13.30 1.14
C ILE A 9 -6.40 12.73 0.94
N LEU A 10 -6.09 12.09 -0.20
CA LEU A 10 -4.76 11.55 -0.53
C LEU A 10 -3.69 12.62 -0.67
N LEU A 11 -4.07 13.80 -1.14
CA LEU A 11 -3.18 14.95 -1.25
C LEU A 11 -3.09 15.70 0.07
N LEU A 12 -4.19 15.76 0.84
CA LEU A 12 -4.25 16.51 2.10
C LEU A 12 -3.56 15.81 3.27
N THR A 13 -3.52 14.48 3.31
CA THR A 13 -2.93 13.74 4.45
C THR A 13 -1.41 13.92 4.57
N PRO A 14 -0.61 13.82 3.48
CA PRO A 14 0.81 14.15 3.53
C PRO A 14 1.04 15.63 3.85
N ILE A 15 0.19 16.53 3.32
CA ILE A 15 0.25 17.98 3.62
C ILE A 15 -0.01 18.23 5.10
N PHE A 16 -0.99 17.55 5.72
CA PHE A 16 -1.25 17.66 7.16
C PHE A 16 -0.04 17.22 7.99
N PHE A 17 0.56 16.08 7.69
CA PHE A 17 1.76 15.61 8.41
C PHE A 17 2.96 16.53 8.20
N VAL A 18 3.22 17.00 6.98
CA VAL A 18 4.37 17.86 6.67
C VAL A 18 4.19 19.28 7.22
N THR A 19 2.97 19.80 7.25
CA THR A 19 2.70 21.22 7.56
C THR A 19 2.26 21.45 9.01
N PHE A 20 1.55 20.50 9.63
CA PHE A 20 0.95 20.65 10.95
C PHE A 20 1.46 19.66 12.02
N SER A 21 2.09 18.54 11.64
CA SER A 21 2.55 17.54 12.63
C SER A 21 3.59 18.05 13.63
N PRO A 22 4.61 18.86 13.27
CA PRO A 22 5.67 19.26 14.21
C PRO A 22 5.16 20.09 15.39
N SER A 23 3.99 20.72 15.25
CA SER A 23 3.36 21.57 16.26
C SER A 23 2.19 20.90 17.00
N VAL A 24 1.73 19.73 16.55
CA VAL A 24 0.49 19.09 17.06
C VAL A 24 0.72 17.67 17.58
N LEU A 25 1.68 16.92 17.02
CA LEU A 25 1.97 15.54 17.46
C LEU A 25 3.25 15.48 18.32
N PRO A 26 3.20 14.83 19.50
CA PRO A 26 4.40 14.49 20.26
C PRO A 26 5.42 13.75 19.39
N LEU A 27 6.69 14.14 19.48
CA LEU A 27 7.78 13.58 18.66
C LEU A 27 7.85 12.03 18.67
N PRO A 28 7.65 11.33 19.80
CA PRO A 28 7.63 9.86 19.80
C PRO A 28 6.51 9.27 18.94
N ILE A 29 5.35 9.92 18.90
CA ILE A 29 4.22 9.50 18.06
C ILE A 29 4.58 9.70 16.59
N LEU A 30 5.13 10.87 16.24
CA LEU A 30 5.58 11.14 14.87
C LEU A 30 6.59 10.09 14.39
N ARG A 31 7.55 9.70 15.24
CA ARG A 31 8.59 8.70 14.92
C ARG A 31 8.04 7.32 14.58
N ILE A 32 6.98 6.88 15.26
CA ILE A 32 6.43 5.53 15.15
C ILE A 32 5.36 5.41 14.03
N VAL A 33 4.69 6.50 13.68
CA VAL A 33 3.61 6.50 12.67
C VAL A 33 4.01 5.81 11.34
N PRO A 34 5.18 6.07 10.73
CA PRO A 34 5.57 5.42 9.46
C PRO A 34 5.67 3.89 9.57
N LEU A 35 6.16 3.39 10.71
CA LEU A 35 6.25 1.96 10.97
C LEU A 35 4.85 1.35 11.12
N LEU A 36 3.98 1.99 11.90
CA LEU A 36 2.60 1.50 12.09
C LEU A 36 1.83 1.48 10.78
N SER A 37 1.86 2.59 10.03
CA SER A 37 1.10 2.69 8.79
C SER A 37 1.63 1.75 7.71
N SER A 38 2.95 1.57 7.58
CA SER A 38 3.53 0.60 6.65
C SER A 38 3.26 -0.84 7.05
N THR A 39 3.22 -1.14 8.36
CA THR A 39 2.82 -2.47 8.87
C THR A 39 1.36 -2.77 8.52
N VAL A 40 0.45 -1.80 8.68
CA VAL A 40 -0.95 -1.94 8.26
C VAL A 40 -1.04 -2.23 6.75
N SER A 41 -0.26 -1.52 5.93
CA SER A 41 -0.20 -1.80 4.48
C SER A 41 0.31 -3.21 4.18
N LEU A 42 1.32 -3.69 4.89
CA LEU A 42 1.91 -5.01 4.68
C LEU A 42 0.97 -6.14 5.12
N ILE A 43 0.30 -6.00 6.26
CA ILE A 43 -0.73 -6.95 6.72
C ILE A 43 -1.87 -6.99 5.71
N TRP A 44 -2.37 -5.82 5.27
CA TRP A 44 -3.39 -5.76 4.24
C TRP A 44 -2.96 -6.46 2.95
N ALA A 45 -1.69 -6.28 2.53
CA ALA A 45 -1.17 -6.93 1.35
C ALA A 45 -1.10 -8.45 1.48
N TYR A 46 -0.77 -8.96 2.68
CA TYR A 46 -0.83 -10.39 2.99
C TYR A 46 -2.28 -10.92 2.93
N ASP A 47 -3.22 -10.22 3.56
CA ASP A 47 -4.63 -10.61 3.58
C ASP A 47 -5.24 -10.60 2.18
N GLU A 48 -4.95 -9.57 1.38
CA GLU A 48 -5.34 -9.49 -0.02
C GLU A 48 -4.80 -10.68 -0.82
N TYR A 49 -3.52 -11.02 -0.63
CA TYR A 49 -2.91 -12.15 -1.33
C TYR A 49 -3.56 -13.48 -0.94
N ALA A 50 -3.71 -13.75 0.36
CA ALA A 50 -4.30 -14.98 0.87
C ALA A 50 -5.74 -15.16 0.35
N PHE A 51 -6.53 -14.09 0.45
CA PHE A 51 -7.95 -14.14 0.11
C PHE A 51 -8.21 -14.22 -1.39
N LEU A 52 -7.43 -13.48 -2.19
CA LEU A 52 -7.61 -13.51 -3.64
C LEU A 52 -7.00 -14.76 -4.29
N THR A 53 -5.89 -15.27 -3.76
CA THR A 53 -5.30 -16.54 -4.24
C THR A 53 -6.25 -17.71 -4.03
N ALA A 54 -7.14 -17.67 -3.02
CA ALA A 54 -8.14 -18.70 -2.81
C ALA A 54 -9.05 -18.93 -4.04
N TRP A 55 -9.35 -17.88 -4.81
CA TRP A 55 -10.11 -18.01 -6.07
C TRP A 55 -9.34 -18.80 -7.15
N LEU A 56 -8.01 -18.71 -7.16
CA LEU A 56 -7.13 -19.39 -8.11
C LEU A 56 -6.90 -20.87 -7.75
N LEU A 57 -7.14 -21.24 -6.49
CA LEU A 57 -6.95 -22.62 -5.99
C LEU A 57 -8.20 -23.50 -6.14
N LEU A 58 -9.33 -22.93 -6.53
CA LEU A 58 -10.56 -23.70 -6.76
C LEU A 58 -10.41 -24.67 -7.94
N PRO A 59 -11.13 -25.81 -7.94
CA PRO A 59 -11.00 -26.81 -9.00
C PRO A 59 -11.30 -26.27 -10.39
N ARG A 60 -10.56 -26.76 -11.40
CA ARG A 60 -10.76 -26.39 -12.81
C ARG A 60 -12.16 -26.65 -13.34
N THR A 61 -12.84 -27.66 -12.79
CA THR A 61 -14.24 -27.98 -13.12
C THR A 61 -15.21 -26.85 -12.77
N GLN A 62 -14.81 -25.90 -11.93
CA GLN A 62 -15.62 -24.76 -11.50
C GLN A 62 -15.23 -23.43 -12.18
N HIS A 63 -14.24 -23.43 -13.09
CA HIS A 63 -13.71 -22.20 -13.69
C HIS A 63 -14.78 -21.36 -14.39
N THR A 64 -15.75 -21.99 -15.06
CA THR A 64 -16.84 -21.26 -15.71
C THR A 64 -17.68 -20.47 -14.69
N GLN A 65 -18.04 -21.10 -13.57
CA GLN A 65 -18.78 -20.45 -12.49
C GLN A 65 -17.94 -19.34 -11.83
N ILE A 66 -16.66 -19.61 -11.59
CA ILE A 66 -15.74 -18.63 -10.99
C ILE A 66 -15.60 -17.40 -11.87
N GLN A 67 -15.42 -17.57 -13.18
CA GLN A 67 -15.31 -16.46 -14.12
C GLN A 67 -16.56 -15.56 -14.16
N GLN A 68 -17.73 -16.12 -13.84
CA GLN A 68 -18.98 -15.34 -13.71
C GLN A 68 -19.11 -14.65 -12.35
N LEU A 69 -18.72 -15.32 -11.26
CA LEU A 69 -18.90 -14.82 -9.89
C LEU A 69 -17.82 -13.81 -9.46
N LEU A 70 -16.57 -14.04 -9.86
CA LEU A 70 -15.43 -13.22 -9.45
C LEU A 70 -15.62 -11.74 -9.77
N PRO A 71 -16.04 -11.32 -10.99
CA PRO A 71 -16.27 -9.90 -11.28
C PRO A 71 -17.34 -9.26 -10.40
N LEU A 72 -18.46 -9.96 -10.19
CA LEU A 72 -19.57 -9.48 -9.38
C LEU A 72 -19.16 -9.27 -7.92
N TRP A 73 -18.42 -10.25 -7.39
CA TRP A 73 -17.90 -10.22 -6.04
C TRP A 73 -16.82 -9.14 -5.88
N PHE A 74 -15.85 -9.08 -6.80
CA PHE A 74 -14.73 -8.16 -6.74
C PHE A 74 -15.17 -6.70 -6.96
N ALA A 75 -16.26 -6.46 -7.70
CA ALA A 75 -16.87 -5.14 -7.83
C ALA A 75 -17.38 -4.58 -6.48
N LYS A 76 -17.67 -5.45 -5.50
CA LYS A 76 -18.06 -5.05 -4.13
C LYS A 76 -16.86 -5.01 -3.18
N TRP A 77 -16.02 -6.04 -3.19
CA TRP A 77 -14.88 -6.15 -2.28
C TRP A 77 -13.75 -5.17 -2.64
N GLY A 78 -13.40 -5.05 -3.91
CA GLY A 78 -12.27 -4.24 -4.38
C GLY A 78 -12.30 -2.78 -3.91
N PRO A 79 -13.42 -2.04 -4.04
CA PRO A 79 -13.52 -0.67 -3.54
C PRO A 79 -13.34 -0.54 -2.02
N LEU A 80 -13.73 -1.55 -1.23
CA LEU A 80 -13.52 -1.54 0.21
C LEU A 80 -12.03 -1.69 0.54
N GLY A 81 -11.34 -2.60 -0.14
CA GLY A 81 -9.91 -2.78 0.04
C GLY A 81 -9.08 -1.55 -0.35
N THR A 82 -9.48 -0.86 -1.42
CA THR A 82 -8.82 0.37 -1.86
C THR A 82 -8.83 1.49 -0.79
N LYS A 83 -9.82 1.50 0.12
CA LYS A 83 -9.85 2.49 1.23
C LYS A 83 -8.66 2.32 2.18
N VAL A 84 -8.22 1.10 2.44
CA VAL A 84 -7.09 0.79 3.33
C VAL A 84 -5.78 1.29 2.71
N LEU A 85 -5.60 1.11 1.40
CA LEU A 85 -4.43 1.65 0.70
C LEU A 85 -4.39 3.17 0.78
N PHE A 86 -5.53 3.82 0.54
CA PHE A 86 -5.61 5.27 0.50
C PHE A 86 -5.54 5.95 1.87
N SER A 87 -5.60 5.20 2.98
CA SER A 87 -5.27 5.72 4.30
C SER A 87 -3.82 5.44 4.69
N SER A 88 -3.34 4.22 4.52
CA SER A 88 -2.05 3.78 5.07
C SER A 88 -0.81 4.30 4.33
N PHE A 89 -0.83 4.36 3.00
CA PHE A 89 0.33 4.84 2.21
C PHE A 89 0.64 6.33 2.40
N PRO A 90 -0.36 7.25 2.30
CA PRO A 90 -0.10 8.67 2.54
C PRO A 90 0.41 8.96 3.94
N LEU A 91 -0.06 8.23 4.96
CA LEU A 91 0.45 8.33 6.32
C LEU A 91 1.92 7.94 6.40
N SER A 92 2.29 6.82 5.77
CA SER A 92 3.66 6.32 5.73
C SER A 92 4.60 7.33 5.05
N VAL A 93 4.21 7.87 3.89
CA VAL A 93 5.00 8.88 3.17
C VAL A 93 5.06 10.19 3.96
N GLY A 94 3.92 10.71 4.41
CA GLY A 94 3.84 12.00 5.10
C GLY A 94 4.64 12.02 6.40
N ALA A 95 4.46 11.00 7.24
CA ALA A 95 5.21 10.88 8.48
C ALA A 95 6.68 10.51 8.23
N GLY A 96 6.99 9.72 7.20
CA GLY A 96 8.37 9.42 6.81
C GLY A 96 9.15 10.69 6.44
N VAL A 97 8.57 11.52 5.55
CA VAL A 97 9.15 12.83 5.18
C VAL A 97 9.28 13.77 6.38
N ALA A 98 8.25 13.84 7.25
CA ALA A 98 8.30 14.66 8.44
C ALA A 98 9.44 14.24 9.40
N ASN A 99 9.68 12.93 9.56
CA ASN A 99 10.82 12.44 10.34
C ASN A 99 12.17 12.73 9.67
N ILE A 100 12.30 12.58 8.35
CA ILE A 100 13.52 12.97 7.62
C ILE A 100 13.88 14.43 7.91
N ILE A 101 12.89 15.33 7.82
CA ILE A 101 13.08 16.76 8.11
C ILE A 101 13.44 16.95 9.60
N SER A 102 12.71 16.32 10.51
CA SER A 102 12.96 16.47 11.96
C SER A 102 14.37 16.00 12.34
N VAL A 103 14.75 14.79 11.92
CA VAL A 103 16.05 14.18 12.23
C VAL A 103 17.18 15.01 11.63
N SER A 104 17.02 15.51 10.40
CA SER A 104 18.02 16.38 9.78
C SER A 104 18.31 17.66 10.57
N ARG A 105 17.32 18.15 11.33
CA ARG A 105 17.42 19.37 12.16
C ARG A 105 17.94 19.10 13.57
N THR A 106 17.70 17.92 14.12
CA THR A 106 18.05 17.59 15.51
C THR A 106 19.34 16.76 15.62
N SER A 107 19.44 15.70 14.82
CA SER A 107 20.47 14.66 14.96
C SER A 107 21.42 14.59 13.75
N GLY A 108 21.11 15.33 12.67
CA GLY A 108 21.91 15.38 11.44
C GLY A 108 21.66 14.20 10.49
N LEU A 109 22.61 13.97 9.57
CA LEU A 109 22.50 12.98 8.48
C LEU A 109 23.07 11.60 8.88
N GLY A 110 22.66 11.09 10.04
CA GLY A 110 23.08 9.78 10.57
C GLY A 110 22.24 8.59 10.06
N TRP A 111 22.40 7.42 10.68
CA TRP A 111 21.68 6.21 10.27
C TRP A 111 20.15 6.30 10.43
N GLU A 112 19.65 7.01 11.44
CA GLU A 112 18.21 7.28 11.61
C GLU A 112 17.65 8.02 10.39
N PHE A 113 18.36 9.05 9.91
CA PHE A 113 17.98 9.83 8.73
C PHE A 113 17.90 8.95 7.47
N PHE A 114 18.94 8.14 7.23
CA PHE A 114 18.96 7.24 6.07
C PHE A 114 17.88 6.15 6.15
N ALA A 115 17.60 5.62 7.33
CA ALA A 115 16.57 4.60 7.52
C ALA A 115 15.16 5.16 7.23
N TYR A 116 14.82 6.36 7.73
CA TYR A 116 13.56 7.03 7.36
C TYR A 116 13.52 7.37 5.86
N GLY A 117 14.66 7.76 5.27
CA GLY A 117 14.82 7.99 3.84
C GLY A 117 14.49 6.75 3.00
N LEU A 118 15.08 5.62 3.33
CA LEU A 118 14.85 4.34 2.65
C LEU A 118 13.41 3.86 2.80
N GLY A 119 12.83 3.93 4.01
CA GLY A 119 11.44 3.55 4.23
C GLY A 119 10.47 4.38 3.37
N THR A 120 10.71 5.69 3.29
CA THR A 120 9.93 6.60 2.45
C THR A 120 10.10 6.29 0.96
N PHE A 121 11.35 6.04 0.53
CA PHE A 121 11.67 5.67 -0.85
C PHE A 121 10.94 4.38 -1.29
N PHE A 122 11.03 3.31 -0.50
CA PHE A 122 10.38 2.04 -0.82
C PHE A 122 8.85 2.17 -0.80
N THR A 123 8.30 2.96 0.12
CA THR A 123 6.86 3.28 0.14
C THR A 123 6.43 3.97 -1.15
N LEU A 124 7.22 4.91 -1.67
CA LEU A 124 6.94 5.56 -2.95
C LEU A 124 7.09 4.61 -4.14
N MET A 125 8.04 3.68 -4.07
CA MET A 125 8.25 2.67 -5.10
C MET A 125 7.03 1.78 -5.36
N HIS A 126 6.16 1.59 -4.35
CA HIS A 126 4.87 0.93 -4.50
C HIS A 126 4.06 1.48 -5.69
N PHE A 127 4.05 2.80 -5.87
CA PHE A 127 3.22 3.47 -6.87
C PHE A 127 3.66 3.22 -8.31
N ILE A 128 4.88 2.73 -8.55
CA ILE A 128 5.36 2.31 -9.89
C ILE A 128 4.45 1.22 -10.48
N TYR A 129 3.89 0.36 -9.61
CA TYR A 129 2.99 -0.73 -10.02
C TYR A 129 1.56 -0.25 -10.28
N GLY A 130 1.21 0.97 -9.89
CA GLY A 130 -0.14 1.52 -9.91
C GLY A 130 -0.85 1.44 -11.27
N PRO A 131 -0.24 1.92 -12.38
CA PRO A 131 -0.89 1.89 -13.69
C PRO A 131 -1.27 0.47 -14.14
N LYS A 132 -0.33 -0.49 -14.01
CA LYS A 132 -0.58 -1.88 -14.37
C LYS A 132 -1.58 -2.54 -13.43
N ALA A 133 -1.52 -2.24 -12.13
CA ALA A 133 -2.47 -2.72 -11.14
C ALA A 133 -3.89 -2.30 -11.50
N MET A 134 -4.10 -1.01 -11.77
CA MET A 134 -5.42 -0.49 -12.14
C MET A 134 -6.00 -1.16 -13.39
N GLY A 135 -5.17 -1.47 -14.38
CA GLY A 135 -5.57 -2.24 -15.56
C GLY A 135 -6.06 -3.65 -15.22
N LEU A 136 -5.26 -4.41 -14.46
CA LEU A 136 -5.61 -5.77 -14.04
C LEU A 136 -6.87 -5.79 -13.16
N LEU A 137 -6.93 -4.90 -12.17
CA LEU A 137 -8.09 -4.78 -11.26
C LEU A 137 -9.38 -4.39 -12.00
N LYS A 138 -9.29 -3.57 -13.06
CA LYS A 138 -10.42 -3.28 -13.94
C LYS A 138 -10.83 -4.52 -14.74
N GLY A 139 -9.86 -5.28 -15.24
CA GLY A 139 -10.09 -6.55 -15.93
C GLY A 139 -10.84 -7.57 -15.07
N ILE A 140 -10.45 -7.71 -13.79
CA ILE A 140 -11.14 -8.59 -12.83
C ILE A 140 -12.61 -8.17 -12.62
N ARG A 141 -12.89 -6.85 -12.59
CA ARG A 141 -14.24 -6.30 -12.32
C ARG A 141 -15.21 -6.36 -13.50
N THR A 142 -14.70 -6.51 -14.71
CA THR A 142 -15.54 -6.38 -15.91
C THR A 142 -16.18 -7.75 -16.21
N GLU A 143 -17.50 -7.77 -16.36
CA GLU A 143 -18.25 -8.99 -16.67
C GLU A 143 -17.76 -9.63 -17.97
N THR A 144 -17.77 -10.96 -18.02
CA THR A 144 -17.32 -11.79 -19.16
C THR A 144 -18.20 -11.70 -20.39
N LYS A 145 -19.18 -10.78 -20.45
CA LYS A 145 -20.10 -10.63 -21.59
C LYS A 145 -19.38 -10.37 -22.93
N ASP A 146 -18.12 -9.89 -22.87
CA ASP A 146 -17.26 -9.64 -24.03
C ASP A 146 -16.12 -10.67 -24.21
N GLY A 147 -16.18 -11.85 -23.56
CA GLY A 147 -15.13 -12.87 -23.70
C GLY A 147 -13.84 -12.57 -22.91
N GLY A 148 -13.93 -11.76 -21.86
CA GLY A 148 -12.80 -11.48 -20.96
C GLY A 148 -12.38 -12.67 -20.10
N ASP A 149 -11.17 -12.59 -19.51
CA ASP A 149 -10.59 -13.61 -18.62
C ASP A 149 -10.28 -13.02 -17.22
N PRO A 150 -11.29 -12.85 -16.34
CA PRO A 150 -11.09 -12.28 -15.00
C PRO A 150 -10.13 -13.10 -14.14
N LEU A 151 -10.09 -14.41 -14.34
CA LEU A 151 -9.26 -15.31 -13.56
C LEU A 151 -7.78 -15.16 -13.94
N GLY A 152 -7.47 -15.07 -15.24
CA GLY A 152 -6.12 -14.76 -15.71
C GLY A 152 -5.67 -13.36 -15.32
N GLN A 153 -6.57 -12.36 -15.34
CA GLN A 153 -6.26 -11.02 -14.80
C GLN A 153 -5.93 -11.06 -13.31
N LEU A 154 -6.65 -11.89 -12.54
CA LEU A 154 -6.38 -12.10 -11.12
C LEU A 154 -5.04 -12.81 -10.90
N GLU A 155 -4.71 -13.82 -11.68
CA GLU A 155 -3.42 -14.51 -11.61
C GLU A 155 -2.25 -13.55 -11.88
N MET A 156 -2.37 -12.74 -12.94
CA MET A 156 -1.38 -11.70 -13.26
C MET A 156 -1.27 -10.65 -12.14
N TRP A 157 -2.40 -10.29 -11.52
CA TRP A 157 -2.42 -9.39 -10.37
C TRP A 157 -1.67 -9.98 -9.19
N MET A 158 -1.96 -11.22 -8.79
CA MET A 158 -1.31 -11.89 -7.65
C MET A 158 0.21 -12.02 -7.82
N ARG A 159 0.69 -12.35 -9.03
CA ARG A 159 2.13 -12.41 -9.30
C ARG A 159 2.81 -11.04 -9.13
N MET A 160 2.22 -10.00 -9.69
CA MET A 160 2.76 -8.64 -9.58
C MET A 160 2.63 -8.08 -8.16
N HIS A 161 1.51 -8.35 -7.49
CA HIS A 161 1.26 -7.97 -6.11
C HIS A 161 2.31 -8.57 -5.18
N LEU A 162 2.59 -9.86 -5.29
CA LEU A 162 3.62 -10.53 -4.50
C LEU A 162 5.01 -9.91 -4.76
N GLN A 163 5.36 -9.67 -6.03
CA GLN A 163 6.59 -8.98 -6.38
C GLN A 163 6.67 -7.60 -5.71
N ARG A 164 5.62 -6.77 -5.82
CA ARG A 164 5.54 -5.45 -5.18
C ARG A 164 5.73 -5.54 -3.67
N CYS A 165 5.10 -6.52 -3.01
CA CYS A 165 5.25 -6.72 -1.58
C CYS A 165 6.72 -6.96 -1.19
N TRP A 166 7.42 -7.80 -1.95
CA TRP A 166 8.81 -8.14 -1.67
C TRP A 166 9.81 -7.02 -1.97
N VAL A 167 9.57 -6.23 -3.01
CA VAL A 167 10.54 -5.18 -3.39
C VAL A 167 10.25 -3.83 -2.75
N ALA A 168 9.00 -3.51 -2.45
CA ALA A 168 8.59 -2.21 -1.94
C ALA A 168 8.05 -2.30 -0.51
N ASP A 169 6.92 -2.99 -0.31
CA ASP A 169 6.16 -2.89 0.94
C ASP A 169 6.95 -3.45 2.14
N GLY A 170 7.54 -4.65 2.00
CA GLY A 170 8.37 -5.29 3.02
C GLY A 170 9.63 -4.50 3.37
N PRO A 171 10.48 -4.13 2.39
CA PRO A 171 11.65 -3.28 2.63
C PRO A 171 11.31 -1.93 3.26
N ALA A 172 10.16 -1.32 2.93
CA ALA A 172 9.71 -0.10 3.57
C ALA A 172 9.45 -0.31 5.07
N THR A 173 8.69 -1.34 5.44
CA THR A 173 8.39 -1.67 6.84
C THR A 173 9.67 -1.97 7.63
N VAL A 174 10.60 -2.73 7.06
CA VAL A 174 11.89 -3.02 7.71
C VAL A 174 12.70 -1.75 7.94
N ALA A 175 12.82 -0.89 6.92
CA ALA A 175 13.58 0.36 7.04
C ALA A 175 12.98 1.30 8.09
N PHE A 176 11.64 1.44 8.15
CA PHE A 176 10.99 2.20 9.20
C PHE A 176 11.15 1.57 10.59
N GLY A 177 11.20 0.24 10.68
CA GLY A 177 11.49 -0.47 11.93
C GLY A 177 12.87 -0.14 12.46
N VAL A 178 13.88 -0.20 11.58
CA VAL A 178 15.26 0.21 11.91
C VAL A 178 15.31 1.67 12.34
N ALA A 179 14.61 2.57 11.63
CA ALA A 179 14.57 3.99 11.97
C ALA A 179 14.01 4.24 13.38
N VAL A 180 12.91 3.56 13.74
CA VAL A 180 12.31 3.66 15.08
C VAL A 180 13.25 3.15 16.16
N ILE A 181 13.92 2.01 15.95
CA ILE A 181 14.87 1.46 16.92
C ILE A 181 16.02 2.44 17.15
N LEU A 182 16.63 2.96 16.07
CA LEU A 182 17.71 3.94 16.17
C LEU A 182 17.25 5.24 16.86
N GLY A 183 16.04 5.70 16.59
CA GLY A 183 15.46 6.89 17.23
C GLY A 183 15.00 6.67 18.68
N MET A 184 15.05 5.44 19.21
CA MET A 184 14.81 5.13 20.63
C MET A 184 16.12 4.96 21.42
N GLU A 185 17.22 4.66 20.73
CA GLU A 185 18.55 4.46 21.34
C GLU A 185 19.35 5.76 21.54
N GLY A 186 18.95 6.86 20.90
CA GLY A 186 19.55 8.20 21.01
C GLY A 186 18.63 9.22 21.67
#